data_AF-G7WFW7-F1
#
_entry.id   AF-G7WFW7-F1
#
_cell.length_a   1.000
_cell.length_b   1.000
_cell.length_c   1.000
_cell.angle_alpha   90.00
_cell.angle_beta   90.00
_cell.angle_gamma   90.00
#
_symmetry.space_group_name_H-M   'P 1'
#
loop_
_entity.id
_entity.type
_entity.pdbx_description
1 polymer ?
#
loop_
_entity_poly.entity_id
_entity_poly.type
_entity_poly.pdbx_seq_one_letter_code
_entity_poly.pdbx_strand_id
1 'polypeptide(L)'
;MAYKIPHRCPVCDHEMKISKLACTFCPTKIEGEFSSCKFCRLPSEQLVFVESFIRCRGNIKEVEKELGISYPTVRSRLDSVIEALGYGAEKEKEPEANKENSPEERIRRREILEALERGEISAQGAAQQMRKRT
;
A
#
# COMPACT_ATOMS: atom_id res chain seq x y z
N MET A 1 15.74 10.70 26.77
CA MET A 1 14.67 10.57 25.74
C MET A 1 15.32 10.58 24.38
N ALA A 2 15.03 9.60 23.52
CA ALA A 2 15.48 9.58 22.13
C ALA A 2 14.37 10.17 21.25
N TYR A 3 14.70 11.18 20.44
CA TYR A 3 13.76 11.79 19.50
C TYR A 3 13.97 11.19 18.10
N LYS A 4 12.88 11.00 17.35
CA LYS A 4 12.98 10.60 15.94
C LYS A 4 13.64 11.75 15.16
N ILE A 5 14.51 11.41 14.22
CA ILE A 5 15.17 12.38 13.36
C ILE A 5 14.10 13.15 12.55
N PRO A 6 14.02 14.48 12.65
CA PRO A 6 13.15 15.27 11.81
C PRO A 6 13.57 15.14 10.35
N HIS A 7 12.63 14.77 9.48
CA HIS A 7 12.86 14.66 8.04
C HIS A 7 12.32 15.86 7.26
N ARG A 8 11.56 16.74 7.93
CA ARG A 8 10.97 17.96 7.36
C ARG A 8 11.23 19.15 8.26
N CYS A 9 11.51 20.30 7.64
CA CYS A 9 11.78 21.55 8.32
C CYS A 9 10.47 22.10 8.93
N PRO A 10 10.40 22.38 10.25
CA PRO A 10 9.18 22.90 10.88
C PRO A 10 8.83 24.34 10.44
N VAL A 11 9.72 25.01 9.71
CA VAL A 11 9.52 26.38 9.23
C VAL A 11 8.99 26.41 7.79
N CYS A 12 9.53 25.56 6.91
CA CYS A 12 9.24 25.61 5.47
C CYS A 12 8.85 24.27 4.84
N ASP A 13 8.70 23.21 5.64
CA ASP A 13 8.30 21.85 5.22
C ASP A 13 9.22 21.16 4.19
N HIS A 14 10.37 21.76 3.86
CA HIS A 14 11.37 21.15 2.98
C HIS A 14 12.11 20.00 3.65
N GLU A 15 12.68 19.11 2.83
CA GLU A 15 13.45 17.96 3.29
C GLU A 15 14.69 18.39 4.08
N MET A 16 14.89 17.77 5.25
CA MET A 16 16.09 17.98 6.06
C MET A 16 17.15 16.91 5.79
N LYS A 17 18.42 17.34 5.72
CA LYS A 17 19.59 16.46 5.66
C LYS A 17 20.29 16.38 7.01
N ILE A 18 20.97 15.27 7.27
CA ILE A 18 21.84 15.14 8.44
C ILE A 18 23.14 15.86 8.11
N SER A 19 23.54 16.83 8.94
CA SER A 19 24.75 17.64 8.74
C SER A 19 25.95 17.19 9.57
N LYS A 20 25.72 16.46 10.66
CA LYS A 20 26.74 16.05 11.62
C LYS A 20 26.41 14.73 12.31
N LEU A 21 27.39 13.85 12.39
CA LEU A 21 27.32 12.57 13.09
C LEU A 21 28.47 12.45 14.10
N ALA A 22 28.21 11.80 15.23
CA ALA A 22 29.21 11.50 16.25
C ALA A 22 29.25 9.99 16.52
N CYS A 23 30.44 9.42 16.55
CA CYS A 23 30.63 8.01 16.93
C CYS A 23 30.33 7.83 18.43
N THR A 24 29.67 6.72 18.78
CA THR A 24 29.37 6.37 20.18
C THR A 24 30.52 5.62 20.88
N PHE A 25 31.54 5.19 20.12
CA PHE A 25 32.64 4.36 20.60
C PHE A 25 33.99 5.11 20.67
N CYS A 26 34.17 6.16 19.87
CA CYS A 26 35.43 6.92 19.78
C CYS A 26 35.14 8.41 19.50
N PRO A 27 36.13 9.32 19.58
CA PRO A 27 35.88 10.76 19.47
C PRO A 27 35.60 11.28 18.04
N THR A 28 35.49 10.38 17.05
CA THR A 28 35.26 10.75 15.65
C THR A 28 33.93 11.49 15.47
N LYS A 29 34.01 12.65 14.81
CA LYS A 29 32.87 13.44 14.35
C LYS A 29 33.00 13.62 12.83
N ILE A 30 31.90 13.42 12.12
CA ILE A 30 31.85 13.57 10.67
C ILE A 30 30.84 14.66 10.36
N GLU A 31 31.26 15.63 9.55
CA GLU A 31 30.42 16.71 9.04
C GLU A 31 30.31 16.60 7.52
N GLY A 32 29.13 16.89 6.98
CA GLY A 32 28.83 16.72 5.56
C GLY A 32 27.33 16.62 5.33
N GLU A 33 26.92 16.46 4.07
CA GLU A 33 25.51 16.26 3.73
C GLU A 33 25.18 14.77 3.62
N PHE A 34 24.49 14.24 4.62
CA PHE A 34 24.07 12.84 4.62
C PHE A 34 22.55 12.73 4.39
N SER A 35 22.17 11.81 3.50
CA SER A 35 20.78 11.46 3.30
C SER A 35 20.24 10.60 4.44
N SER A 36 18.99 10.83 4.84
CA SER A 36 18.29 9.95 5.77
C SER A 36 17.92 8.63 5.10
N CYS A 37 17.80 7.54 5.86
CA CYS A 37 17.30 6.28 5.32
C CYS A 37 15.86 6.40 4.82
N LYS A 38 15.47 5.66 3.76
CA LYS A 38 14.10 5.72 3.20
C LYS A 38 13.02 5.37 4.25
N PHE A 39 13.31 4.35 5.07
CA PHE A 39 12.42 3.91 6.15
C PHE A 39 12.26 4.95 7.27
N CYS A 40 13.27 5.80 7.48
CA CYS A 40 13.28 6.82 8.53
C CYS A 40 12.16 7.87 8.33
N ARG A 41 11.68 8.01 7.08
CA ARG A 41 10.61 8.92 6.67
C ARG A 41 9.21 8.31 6.77
N LEU A 42 9.10 6.99 6.99
CA LEU A 42 7.80 6.35 7.10
C LEU A 42 7.06 6.86 8.35
N PRO A 43 5.73 7.10 8.26
CA PRO A 43 4.86 7.30 9.41
C PRO A 43 4.97 6.16 10.42
N SER A 44 4.69 6.44 11.69
CA SER A 44 4.81 5.46 12.78
C SER A 44 3.97 4.21 12.54
N GLU A 45 2.76 4.34 12.01
CA GLU A 45 1.89 3.20 11.69
C GLU A 45 2.49 2.27 10.62
N GLN A 46 3.12 2.85 9.59
CA GLN A 46 3.80 2.11 8.54
C GLN A 46 5.06 1.40 9.08
N LEU A 47 5.79 2.04 9.99
CA LEU A 47 6.94 1.39 10.65
C LEU A 47 6.52 0.18 11.49
N VAL A 48 5.45 0.30 12.28
CA VAL A 48 4.91 -0.80 13.07
C VAL A 48 4.48 -1.95 12.16
N PHE A 49 3.81 -1.64 11.04
CA PHE A 49 3.45 -2.65 10.05
C PHE A 49 4.68 -3.35 9.47
N VAL A 50 5.72 -2.60 9.06
CA VAL A 50 6.97 -3.16 8.52
C VAL A 50 7.66 -4.08 9.52
N GLU A 51 7.70 -3.69 10.79
CA GLU A 51 8.30 -4.50 11.86
C GLU A 51 7.57 -5.84 12.01
N SER A 52 6.23 -5.83 12.12
CA SER A 52 5.42 -7.06 12.17
C SER A 52 5.55 -7.88 10.89
N PHE A 53 5.56 -7.26 9.72
CA PHE A 53 5.73 -7.95 8.45
C PHE A 53 7.07 -8.71 8.39
N ILE A 54 8.17 -8.08 8.81
CA ILE A 54 9.49 -8.71 8.87
C ILE A 54 9.51 -9.81 9.94
N ARG A 55 8.90 -9.58 11.11
CA ARG A 55 8.80 -10.57 12.19
C ARG A 55 8.07 -11.85 11.72
N CYS A 56 7.02 -11.68 10.94
CA CYS A 56 6.28 -12.75 10.26
C CYS A 56 6.99 -13.30 9.00
N ARG A 57 8.22 -12.87 8.70
CA ARG A 57 9.00 -13.27 7.52
C ARG A 57 8.27 -13.03 6.20
N GLY A 58 7.42 -12.00 6.15
CA GLY A 58 6.58 -11.68 5.00
C GLY A 58 5.39 -12.62 4.77
N ASN A 59 5.10 -13.55 5.70
CA ASN A 59 3.93 -14.41 5.58
C ASN A 59 2.65 -13.64 5.92
N ILE A 60 1.89 -13.28 4.89
CA ILE A 60 0.64 -12.50 5.03
C ILE A 60 -0.33 -13.12 6.02
N LYS A 61 -0.50 -14.45 6.04
CA LYS A 61 -1.43 -15.14 6.96
C LYS A 61 -1.01 -15.00 8.41
N GLU A 62 0.29 -14.97 8.69
CA GLU A 62 0.80 -14.77 10.04
C GLU A 62 0.67 -13.30 10.44
N VAL A 63 0.88 -12.36 9.51
CA VAL A 63 0.65 -10.93 9.74
C VAL A 63 -0.82 -10.64 10.04
N GLU A 64 -1.76 -11.28 9.33
CA GLU A 64 -3.20 -11.18 9.62
C GLU A 64 -3.50 -11.58 11.06
N LYS A 65 -2.95 -12.70 11.53
CA LYS A 65 -3.12 -13.18 12.90
C LYS A 65 -2.45 -12.26 13.93
N GLU A 66 -1.23 -11.80 13.64
CA GLU A 66 -0.46 -10.95 14.54
C GLU A 66 -1.13 -9.59 14.76
N LEU A 67 -1.64 -8.98 13.68
CA LEU A 67 -2.25 -7.66 13.72
C LEU A 67 -3.78 -7.69 13.90
N GLY A 68 -4.41 -8.87 13.83
CA GLY A 68 -5.86 -9.01 13.96
C GLY A 68 -6.65 -8.34 12.83
N ILE A 69 -6.08 -8.30 11.62
CA ILE A 69 -6.67 -7.63 10.45
C ILE A 69 -6.86 -8.61 9.30
N SER A 70 -7.77 -8.28 8.38
CA SER A 70 -8.06 -9.11 7.22
C SER A 70 -6.96 -9.05 6.15
N TYR A 71 -6.85 -10.10 5.34
CA TYR A 71 -5.93 -10.20 4.20
C TYR A 71 -5.93 -8.96 3.30
N PRO A 72 -7.10 -8.40 2.86
CA PRO A 72 -7.12 -7.18 2.06
C PRO A 72 -6.49 -5.99 2.78
N THR A 73 -6.63 -5.92 4.10
CA THR A 73 -6.04 -4.86 4.92
C THR A 73 -4.52 -5.00 5.00
N VAL A 74 -3.99 -6.23 5.17
CA VAL A 74 -2.54 -6.48 5.14
C VAL A 74 -1.95 -6.07 3.79
N ARG A 75 -2.60 -6.46 2.70
CA ARG A 75 -2.17 -6.07 1.35
C ARG A 75 -2.18 -4.55 1.16
N SER A 76 -3.28 -3.89 1.50
CA SER A 76 -3.38 -2.43 1.38
C SER A 76 -2.32 -1.70 2.19
N ARG A 77 -1.98 -2.19 3.40
CA ARG A 77 -0.90 -1.62 4.20
C ARG A 77 0.48 -1.85 3.58
N LEU A 78 0.72 -3.04 3.04
CA LEU A 78 1.96 -3.34 2.32
C LEU A 78 2.12 -2.43 1.09
N ASP A 79 1.06 -2.30 0.30
CA ASP A 79 1.00 -1.40 -0.85
C ASP A 79 1.30 0.05 -0.47
N SER A 80 0.68 0.54 0.61
CA SER A 80 0.91 1.88 1.13
C SER A 80 2.39 2.12 1.53
N VAL A 81 3.05 1.10 2.09
CA VAL A 81 4.49 1.17 2.42
C VAL A 81 5.34 1.17 1.15
N ILE A 82 5.04 0.31 0.19
CA ILE A 82 5.74 0.23 -1.11
C ILE A 82 5.69 1.59 -1.82
N GLU A 83 4.52 2.22 -1.84
CA GLU A 83 4.31 3.56 -2.40
C GLU A 83 5.10 4.62 -1.64
N ALA A 84 5.04 4.63 -0.31
CA ALA A 84 5.79 5.59 0.52
C ALA A 84 7.32 5.46 0.37
N LEU A 85 7.81 4.26 0.03
CA LEU A 85 9.22 4.01 -0.28
C LEU A 85 9.62 4.37 -1.73
N GLY A 86 8.66 4.76 -2.55
CA GLY A 86 8.85 5.16 -3.96
C GLY A 86 8.91 4.00 -4.94
N TYR A 87 8.42 2.82 -4.59
CA TYR A 87 8.39 1.64 -5.46
C TYR A 87 7.03 1.44 -6.17
N GLY A 88 6.02 2.27 -5.87
CA GLY A 88 4.67 2.15 -6.43
C GLY A 88 4.51 2.44 -7.93
N ALA A 89 5.52 3.02 -8.57
CA ALA A 89 5.47 3.39 -9.99
C ALA A 89 5.52 2.19 -10.96
N GLU A 90 5.72 0.96 -10.46
CA GLU A 90 5.73 -0.26 -11.28
C GLU A 90 4.34 -0.93 -11.39
N LYS A 91 3.32 -0.42 -10.69
CA LYS A 91 1.94 -0.95 -10.75
C LYS A 91 1.22 -0.70 -12.08
N GLU A 92 1.82 -0.01 -13.04
CA GLU A 92 1.28 0.12 -14.39
C GLU A 92 1.58 -1.10 -15.29
N LYS A 93 2.36 -2.10 -14.84
CA LYS A 93 2.81 -3.21 -15.70
C LYS A 93 2.59 -4.64 -15.19
N GLU A 94 1.75 -4.84 -14.18
CA GLU A 94 1.24 -6.18 -13.87
C GLU A 94 -0.26 -6.27 -14.22
N PRO A 95 -0.63 -6.96 -15.30
CA PRO A 95 -2.01 -7.20 -15.63
C PRO A 95 -2.48 -8.44 -14.86
N GLU A 96 -2.87 -8.34 -13.58
CA GLU A 96 -3.64 -9.43 -12.98
C GLU A 96 -4.45 -9.05 -11.72
N ALA A 97 -5.71 -9.49 -11.73
CA ALA A 97 -6.65 -9.57 -10.62
C ALA A 97 -7.45 -8.31 -10.22
N ASN A 98 -8.19 -7.72 -11.18
CA ASN A 98 -9.58 -7.28 -10.93
C ASN A 98 -10.37 -7.10 -12.24
N LYS A 99 -10.56 -8.19 -12.99
CA LYS A 99 -11.64 -8.31 -14.00
C LYS A 99 -13.02 -8.46 -13.32
N GLU A 100 -13.28 -7.65 -12.30
CA GLU A 100 -14.62 -7.47 -11.73
C GLU A 100 -15.06 -6.00 -11.86
N ASN A 101 -14.15 -5.12 -12.32
CA ASN A 101 -14.36 -3.68 -12.40
C ASN A 101 -13.74 -3.07 -13.66
N SER A 102 -13.57 -3.85 -14.74
CA SER A 102 -13.27 -3.21 -16.02
C SER A 102 -14.44 -2.30 -16.43
N PRO A 103 -14.17 -1.15 -17.08
CA PRO A 103 -15.23 -0.28 -17.59
C PRO A 103 -16.24 -1.04 -18.44
N GLU A 104 -15.79 -2.00 -19.25
CA GLU A 104 -16.60 -2.84 -20.13
C GLU A 104 -17.55 -3.77 -19.35
N GLU A 105 -17.09 -4.35 -18.24
CA GLU A 105 -17.90 -5.26 -17.43
C GLU A 105 -18.94 -4.52 -16.59
N ARG A 106 -18.65 -3.26 -16.20
CA ARG A 106 -19.64 -2.36 -15.58
C ARG A 106 -20.75 -1.99 -16.56
N ILE A 107 -20.40 -1.70 -17.82
CA ILE A 107 -21.38 -1.43 -18.88
C ILE A 107 -22.24 -2.67 -19.11
N ARG A 108 -21.62 -3.84 -19.28
CA ARG A 108 -22.35 -5.11 -19.47
C ARG A 108 -23.29 -5.44 -18.32
N ARG A 109 -22.88 -5.26 -17.06
CA ARG A 109 -23.76 -5.48 -15.89
C ARG A 109 -24.96 -4.53 -15.90
N ARG A 110 -24.75 -3.27 -16.26
CA ARG A 110 -25.82 -2.27 -16.34
C ARG A 110 -26.85 -2.65 -17.40
N GLU A 111 -26.40 -3.07 -18.58
CA GLU A 111 -27.28 -3.52 -19.66
C GLU A 111 -28.14 -4.72 -19.26
N ILE A 112 -27.56 -5.70 -18.55
CA ILE A 112 -28.29 -6.88 -18.05
C ILE A 112 -29.38 -6.47 -17.06
N LEU A 113 -29.10 -5.53 -16.15
CA LEU A 113 -30.08 -5.05 -15.18
C LEU A 113 -31.21 -4.26 -15.83
N GLU A 114 -30.90 -3.41 -16.81
CA GLU A 114 -31.92 -2.66 -17.56
C GLU A 114 -32.82 -3.58 -18.41
N ALA A 115 -32.26 -4.62 -19.02
CA ALA A 115 -33.04 -5.63 -19.74
C ALA A 115 -33.97 -6.44 -18.80
N LEU A 116 -33.55 -6.68 -17.56
CA LEU A 116 -34.39 -7.31 -16.54
C LEU A 116 -35.53 -6.38 -16.09
N GLU A 117 -35.25 -5.09 -15.88
CA GLU A 117 -36.27 -4.09 -15.54
C GLU A 117 -37.31 -3.90 -16.65
N ARG A 118 -36.89 -3.98 -17.92
CA ARG A 118 -37.80 -3.96 -19.09
C ARG A 118 -38.53 -5.28 -19.32
N GLY A 119 -38.21 -6.35 -18.58
CA GLY A 119 -38.82 -7.67 -18.73
C GLY A 119 -38.39 -8.45 -19.97
N GLU A 120 -37.33 -8.02 -20.65
CA GLU A 120 -36.78 -8.66 -21.86
C GLU A 120 -36.06 -9.97 -21.53
N ILE A 121 -35.59 -10.11 -20.28
CA ILE A 121 -34.97 -11.33 -19.76
C ILE A 121 -35.57 -11.70 -18.40
N SER A 122 -35.59 -13.00 -18.09
CA SER A 122 -36.01 -13.49 -16.77
C SER A 122 -34.90 -13.33 -15.72
N ALA A 123 -35.27 -13.31 -14.44
CA ALA A 123 -34.31 -13.24 -13.34
C ALA A 123 -33.26 -14.37 -13.38
N GLN A 124 -33.65 -15.57 -13.82
CA GLN A 124 -32.72 -16.68 -14.05
C GLN A 124 -31.78 -16.43 -15.24
N GLY A 125 -32.30 -15.84 -16.34
CA GLY A 125 -31.50 -15.47 -17.50
C GLY A 125 -30.45 -14.40 -17.19
N ALA A 126 -30.82 -13.37 -16.42
CA ALA A 126 -29.92 -12.34 -15.94
C ALA A 126 -28.79 -12.94 -15.06
N ALA A 127 -29.15 -13.82 -14.13
CA ALA A 127 -28.18 -14.50 -13.27
C ALA A 127 -27.20 -15.38 -14.06
N GLN A 128 -27.65 -16.01 -15.15
CA GLN A 128 -26.80 -16.83 -16.01
C GLN A 128 -25.84 -15.99 -16.87
N GLN A 129 -26.31 -14.85 -17.39
CA GLN A 129 -25.47 -13.92 -18.16
C GLN A 129 -24.40 -13.24 -17.29
N MET A 130 -24.73 -12.93 -16.03
CA MET A 130 -23.78 -12.42 -15.04
C MET A 130 -22.68 -13.43 -14.67
N ARG A 131 -22.92 -14.74 -14.84
CA ARG A 131 -21.96 -15.81 -14.54
C ARG A 131 -21.10 -16.24 -15.73
N LYS A 132 -21.55 -16.02 -16.97
CA LYS A 132 -20.75 -16.32 -18.17
C LYS A 132 -19.60 -15.31 -18.27
N ARG A 133 -18.43 -15.72 -17.75
CA ARG A 133 -17.12 -15.11 -18.04
C ARG A 133 -16.83 -15.29 -19.53
N THR A 134 -16.64 -14.18 -20.23
CA THR A 134 -16.06 -14.17 -21.59
C THR A 134 -14.56 -14.00 -21.45
#